data_AF-A0A7C1LGA1-F1
#
_entry.id   AF-A0A7C1LGA1-F1
#
_cell.length_a   1.000
_cell.length_b   1.000
_cell.length_c   1.000
_cell.angle_alpha   90.00
_cell.angle_beta   90.00
_cell.angle_gamma   90.00
#
_symmetry.space_group_name_H-M   'P 1'
#
loop_
_entity.id
_entity.type
_entity.pdbx_description
1 polymer ?
#
loop_
_entity_poly.entity_id
_entity_poly.type
_entity_poly.pdbx_seq_one_letter_code
_entity_poly.pdbx_strand_id
1 'polypeptide(L)'
;MFHAILKEAGLPSRYLEFVNIREHCSFVHQAPEVRGKATQKAIELIRAGIARAKLLEDVPTKTVPVKPAALVIGGGIAGLSASVDLGNAGYQVCLL
;
A
#
# COMPACT_ATOMS: atom_id res chain seq x y z
N MET A 1 -4.92 -5.55 -1.87
CA MET A 1 -5.42 -6.50 -2.89
C MET A 1 -4.51 -7.73 -3.00
N PHE A 2 -3.33 -7.66 -3.62
CA PHE A 2 -2.48 -8.86 -3.83
C PHE A 2 -2.05 -9.59 -2.55
N HIS A 3 -1.73 -8.86 -1.47
CA HIS A 3 -1.49 -9.45 -0.15
C HIS A 3 -2.65 -10.31 0.37
N ALA A 4 -3.91 -9.96 0.04
CA ALA A 4 -5.07 -10.76 0.42
C ALA A 4 -5.14 -12.07 -0.39
N ILE A 5 -4.78 -12.03 -1.68
CA ILE A 5 -4.69 -13.23 -2.54
C ILE A 5 -3.64 -14.20 -2.00
N LEU A 6 -2.46 -13.71 -1.59
CA LEU A 6 -1.44 -14.56 -0.97
C LEU A 6 -1.99 -15.22 0.30
N LYS A 7 -2.68 -14.45 1.15
CA LYS A 7 -3.28 -14.96 2.38
C LYS A 7 -4.35 -16.04 2.11
N GLU A 8 -5.20 -15.83 1.10
CA GLU A 8 -6.20 -16.83 0.66
C GLU A 8 -5.54 -18.10 0.11
N ALA A 9 -4.39 -17.97 -0.56
CA ALA A 9 -3.59 -19.09 -1.04
C ALA A 9 -2.74 -19.76 0.07
N GLY A 10 -2.84 -19.31 1.33
CA GLY A 10 -2.06 -19.85 2.45
C GLY A 10 -0.58 -19.44 2.46
N LEU A 11 -0.20 -18.44 1.66
CA LEU A 11 1.16 -17.91 1.62
C LEU A 11 1.31 -16.70 2.57
N PRO A 12 2.45 -16.56 3.26
CA PRO A 12 2.69 -15.38 4.07
C PRO A 12 2.70 -14.12 3.20
N SER A 13 2.00 -13.09 3.66
CA SER A 13 1.79 -11.83 2.93
C SER A 13 3.12 -11.19 2.48
N ARG A 14 4.20 -11.37 3.26
CA ARG A 14 5.50 -10.75 2.99
C ARG A 14 6.27 -11.39 1.82
N TYR A 15 5.81 -12.50 1.26
CA TYR A 15 6.39 -13.11 0.04
C TYR A 15 5.91 -12.46 -1.26
N LEU A 16 5.25 -11.30 -1.19
CA LEU A 16 4.86 -10.53 -2.37
C LEU A 16 5.99 -9.61 -2.84
N GLU A 17 6.44 -9.81 -4.08
CA GLU A 17 7.22 -8.82 -4.83
C GLU A 17 6.32 -8.10 -5.83
N PHE A 18 6.38 -6.77 -5.87
CA PHE A 18 5.60 -5.97 -6.81
C PHE A 18 6.51 -5.21 -7.78
N VAL A 19 6.37 -5.51 -9.08
CA VAL A 19 7.13 -4.84 -10.14
C VAL A 19 6.21 -3.86 -10.87
N ASN A 20 6.46 -2.57 -10.68
CA ASN A 20 5.67 -1.53 -11.35
C ASN A 20 6.15 -1.32 -12.80
N ILE A 21 5.48 -1.94 -13.76
CA ILE A 21 5.74 -1.74 -15.19
C ILE A 21 4.80 -0.70 -15.84
N ARG A 22 3.90 -0.08 -15.07
CA ARG A 22 2.94 0.90 -15.59
C ARG A 22 3.42 2.32 -15.33
N GLU A 23 3.27 2.81 -14.09
CA GLU A 23 3.67 4.17 -13.72
C GLU A 23 5.17 4.39 -13.91
N HIS A 24 6.00 3.37 -13.66
CA HIS A 24 7.46 3.50 -13.77
C HIS A 24 8.02 3.08 -15.14
N CYS A 25 7.18 2.62 -16.07
CA CYS A 25 7.62 2.19 -17.40
C CYS A 25 6.63 2.60 -18.50
N SER A 26 5.50 1.92 -18.69
CA SER A 26 4.66 2.17 -19.87
C SER A 26 4.11 3.61 -19.95
N PHE A 27 3.76 4.23 -18.83
CA PHE A 27 3.17 5.57 -18.81
C PHE A 27 4.18 6.69 -19.05
N VAL A 28 5.45 6.47 -18.70
CA VAL A 28 6.51 7.47 -18.90
C VAL A 28 7.33 7.22 -20.17
N HIS A 29 7.05 6.14 -20.91
CA HIS A 29 7.70 5.77 -22.17
C HIS A 29 6.68 5.48 -23.29
N GLN A 30 5.79 6.44 -23.58
CA GLN A 30 4.67 6.23 -24.52
C GLN A 30 5.05 6.44 -26.00
N ALA A 31 6.08 7.23 -26.28
CA ALA A 31 6.42 7.60 -27.65
C ALA A 31 6.85 6.37 -28.49
N PRO A 32 6.37 6.19 -29.73
CA PRO A 32 6.62 5.01 -30.56
C PRO A 32 8.09 4.60 -30.64
N GLU A 33 8.98 5.58 -30.77
CA GLU A 33 10.43 5.43 -30.90
C GLU A 33 11.12 4.86 -29.65
N VAL A 34 10.50 4.99 -28.46
CA VAL A 34 11.05 4.45 -27.20
C VAL A 34 10.35 3.17 -26.74
N ARG A 35 9.29 2.70 -27.42
CA ARG A 35 8.52 1.52 -26.98
C ARG A 35 9.38 0.26 -26.87
N GLY A 36 10.30 0.03 -27.82
CA GLY A 36 11.23 -1.09 -27.74
C GLY A 36 12.12 -1.04 -26.50
N LYS A 37 12.63 0.15 -26.16
CA LYS A 37 13.42 0.37 -24.94
C LYS A 37 12.57 0.24 -23.67
N ALA A 38 11.30 0.64 -23.71
CA ALA A 38 10.37 0.46 -22.61
C ALA A 38 10.11 -1.03 -22.32
N THR A 39 9.92 -1.85 -23.35
CA THR A 39 9.81 -3.30 -23.20
C THR A 39 11.07 -3.90 -22.56
N GLN A 40 12.26 -3.50 -23.03
CA GLN A 40 13.52 -3.96 -22.43
C GLN A 40 13.62 -3.56 -20.95
N LYS A 41 13.28 -2.32 -20.61
CA LYS A 41 13.25 -1.85 -19.22
C LYS A 41 12.27 -2.66 -18.37
N ALA A 42 11.07 -2.96 -18.87
CA ALA A 42 10.11 -3.79 -18.15
C ALA A 42 10.64 -5.20 -17.88
N ILE A 43 11.33 -5.81 -18.85
CA ILE A 43 11.99 -7.12 -18.67
C ILE A 43 13.04 -7.05 -17.56
N GLU A 44 13.89 -6.02 -17.56
CA GLU A 44 14.92 -5.88 -16.52
C GLU A 44 14.31 -5.61 -15.13
N LEU A 45 13.25 -4.81 -15.05
CA LEU A 45 12.50 -4.60 -13.81
C LEU A 45 11.92 -5.91 -13.27
N ILE A 46 11.35 -6.75 -14.16
CA ILE A 46 10.82 -8.06 -13.78
C ILE A 46 11.94 -8.99 -13.32
N ARG A 47 13.09 -9.02 -14.01
CA ARG A 47 14.26 -9.81 -13.60
C ARG A 47 14.76 -9.40 -12.22
N ALA A 48 14.87 -8.11 -11.97
CA ALA A 48 15.24 -7.58 -10.65
C ALA A 48 14.21 -7.98 -9.58
N GLY A 49 12.92 -7.89 -9.89
CA GLY A 49 11.85 -8.36 -9.01
C GLY A 49 11.97 -9.86 -8.71
N ILE A 50 12.16 -10.71 -9.71
CA ILE A 50 12.37 -12.15 -9.50
C ILE A 50 13.60 -12.41 -8.62
N ALA A 51 14.71 -11.68 -8.84
CA ALA A 51 15.91 -11.81 -8.03
C ALA A 51 15.65 -11.45 -6.56
N ARG A 52 14.89 -10.37 -6.30
CA ARG A 52 14.48 -9.97 -4.94
C ARG A 52 13.52 -10.96 -4.32
N ALA A 53 12.54 -11.46 -5.08
CA ALA A 53 11.53 -12.41 -4.62
C ALA A 53 12.16 -13.69 -4.05
N LYS A 54 13.29 -14.15 -4.62
CA LYS A 54 14.07 -15.30 -4.13
C LYS A 54 14.71 -15.08 -2.76
N LEU A 55 14.88 -13.83 -2.34
CA LEU A 55 15.50 -13.43 -1.07
C LEU A 55 14.48 -12.95 -0.05
N LEU A 56 13.18 -13.00 -0.37
CA LEU A 56 12.14 -12.66 0.60
C LEU A 56 12.11 -13.71 1.72
N GLU A 57 11.89 -13.21 2.92
CA GLU A 57 11.74 -14.02 4.13
C GLU A 57 10.41 -13.71 4.79
N ASP A 58 9.95 -14.62 5.63
CA ASP A 58 8.78 -14.37 6.45
C ASP A 58 9.11 -13.33 7.52
N VAL A 59 8.35 -12.23 7.55
CA VAL A 59 8.52 -11.17 8.55
C VAL A 59 7.25 -11.11 9.37
N PRO A 60 7.30 -11.48 10.67
CA PRO A 60 6.13 -11.52 11.50
C PRO A 60 5.51 -10.14 11.68
N THR A 61 4.18 -10.08 11.66
CA THR A 61 3.45 -8.85 11.95
C THR A 61 3.43 -8.63 13.45
N LYS A 62 3.78 -7.43 13.90
CA LYS A 62 3.69 -7.06 15.32
C LYS A 62 2.28 -6.55 15.63
N THR A 63 1.62 -7.19 16.60
CA THR A 63 0.40 -6.64 17.20
C THR A 63 0.78 -5.58 18.22
N VAL A 64 0.14 -4.41 18.15
CA VAL A 64 0.33 -3.32 19.10
C VAL A 64 -1.02 -2.87 19.66
N PRO A 65 -1.10 -2.51 20.95
CA PRO A 65 -2.34 -2.01 21.53
C PRO A 65 -2.69 -0.65 20.91
N VAL A 66 -3.97 -0.48 20.54
CA VAL A 66 -4.50 0.79 20.04
C VAL A 66 -5.35 1.42 21.14
N LYS A 67 -5.04 2.66 21.51
CA LYS A 67 -5.88 3.43 22.44
C LYS A 67 -7.21 3.75 21.74
N PRO A 68 -8.39 3.49 22.34
CA PRO A 68 -9.68 3.81 21.76
C PRO A 68 -9.99 5.31 21.88
N ALA A 69 -9.14 6.13 21.28
CA ALA A 69 -9.24 7.58 21.26
C ALA A 69 -8.83 8.12 19.89
N ALA A 70 -9.45 9.23 19.48
CA ALA A 70 -9.18 9.90 18.22
C ALA A 70 -8.81 11.37 18.44
N LEU A 71 -7.95 11.89 17.58
CA LEU A 71 -7.61 13.31 17.48
C LEU A 71 -8.14 13.81 16.14
N VAL A 72 -9.00 14.82 16.18
CA VAL A 72 -9.50 15.53 15.01
C VAL A 72 -8.86 16.92 14.98
N ILE A 73 -8.32 17.30 13.83
CA ILE A 73 -7.66 18.60 13.65
C ILE A 73 -8.48 19.42 12.65
N GLY A 74 -9.00 20.56 13.11
CA GLY A 74 -9.82 21.48 12.33
C GLY A 74 -11.29 21.43 12.71
N GLY A 75 -11.76 22.42 13.46
CA GLY A 75 -13.16 22.61 13.88
C GLY A 75 -14.15 23.10 12.81
N GLY A 76 -13.91 22.79 11.53
CA GLY A 76 -14.88 23.02 10.47
C GLY A 76 -16.01 21.99 10.47
N ILE A 77 -16.99 22.12 9.56
CA ILE A 77 -18.15 21.20 9.49
C ILE A 77 -17.73 19.72 9.39
N ALA A 78 -16.67 19.42 8.62
CA ALA A 78 -16.16 18.06 8.49
C ALA A 78 -15.56 17.52 9.79
N GLY A 79 -14.76 18.33 10.50
CA GLY A 79 -14.14 17.92 11.76
C GLY A 79 -15.14 17.79 12.90
N LEU A 80 -16.12 18.69 12.96
CA LEU A 80 -17.22 18.59 13.91
C LEU A 80 -18.06 17.33 13.68
N SER A 81 -18.46 17.06 12.43
CA SER A 81 -19.21 15.84 12.08
C SER A 81 -18.44 14.59 12.46
N ALA A 82 -17.16 14.50 12.06
CA ALA A 82 -16.31 13.35 12.40
C ALA A 82 -16.16 13.17 13.93
N SER A 83 -16.05 14.28 14.68
CA SER A 83 -15.93 14.23 16.14
C SER A 83 -17.20 13.72 16.80
N VAL A 84 -18.37 14.15 16.33
CA VAL A 84 -19.67 13.69 16.82
C VAL A 84 -19.88 12.22 16.50
N ASP A 85 -19.59 11.77 15.28
CA ASP A 85 -19.73 10.38 14.86
C ASP A 85 -18.85 9.44 15.70
N LEU A 86 -17.59 9.83 15.92
CA LEU A 86 -16.65 9.06 16.74
C LEU A 86 -17.04 9.06 18.23
N GLY A 87 -17.53 10.19 18.75
CA GLY A 87 -18.03 10.29 20.11
C GLY A 87 -19.27 9.42 20.33
N ASN A 88 -20.22 9.44 19.40
CA ASN A 88 -21.43 8.60 19.43
C ASN A 88 -21.09 7.11 19.33
N ALA A 89 -20.00 6.75 18.64
CA ALA A 89 -19.47 5.39 18.61
C ALA A 89 -18.70 4.98 19.89
N GLY A 90 -18.58 5.87 20.87
CA GLY A 90 -17.99 5.60 22.19
C GLY A 90 -16.48 5.83 22.30
N TYR A 91 -15.85 6.48 21.31
CA TYR A 91 -14.43 6.82 21.37
C TYR A 91 -14.18 8.14 22.10
N GLN A 92 -13.07 8.23 22.84
CA GLN A 92 -12.61 9.52 23.38
C GLN A 92 -12.11 10.40 22.22
N VAL A 93 -12.71 11.56 22.00
CA VAL A 93 -12.31 12.47 20.91
C VAL A 93 -11.69 13.75 21.47
N CYS A 94 -10.52 14.11 20.95
CA CYS A 94 -9.93 15.44 21.11
C CYS A 94 -10.09 16.20 19.78
N LEU A 95 -10.65 17.41 19.82
CA LEU A 95 -10.78 18.29 18.65
C LEU A 95 -9.89 19.53 18.87
N LEU A 96 -9.00 19.81 17.92
CA LEU A 96 -8.14 20.99 17.86
C LEU A 96 -8.64 22.01 16.83
#